data_AF-A0A1F9CMQ6-F1
#
_entry.id   AF-A0A1F9CMQ6-F1
#
_cell.length_a   1.000
_cell.length_b   1.000
_cell.length_c   1.000
_cell.angle_alpha   90.00
_cell.angle_beta   90.00
_cell.angle_gamma   90.00
#
_symmetry.space_group_name_H-M   'P 1'
#
loop_
_entity.id
_entity.type
_entity.pdbx_description
1 polymer ?
#
loop_
_entity_poly.entity_id
_entity_poly.type
_entity_poly.pdbx_seq_one_letter_code
_entity_poly.pdbx_strand_id
1 'polypeptide(L)'
;MLQILPDLTLALQIGLFLIFMWIMNRMLFRPTLRVLEERERQIQGARGKAEDLQARVEAAMSRYGESIREARMTGEVERMRFVREAMGEEERIANEGRARAVETMKRIQENVAREAGIARTELDAKAREFAALIAEQVLGRSVS
;
A
#
# COMPACT_ATOMS: atom_id res chain seq x y z
N MET A 1 -85.46 46.59 39.07
CA MET A 1 -84.69 47.71 38.50
C MET A 1 -83.29 47.19 38.22
N LEU A 2 -82.91 47.13 36.94
CA LEU A 2 -81.54 46.82 36.56
C LEU A 2 -80.64 48.00 36.97
N GLN A 3 -79.60 47.74 37.75
CA GLN A 3 -78.50 48.68 37.96
C GLN A 3 -77.65 48.69 36.68
N ILE A 4 -77.91 49.67 35.81
CA ILE A 4 -77.22 49.88 34.53
C ILE A 4 -76.28 51.09 34.66
N LEU A 5 -75.49 51.15 35.74
CA LEU A 5 -74.29 51.98 35.80
C LEU A 5 -73.12 51.06 36.19
N PRO A 6 -71.96 51.17 35.53
CA PRO A 6 -70.79 50.42 35.94
C PRO A 6 -70.39 50.88 37.35
N ASP A 7 -70.69 50.05 38.34
CA ASP A 7 -70.31 50.33 39.71
C ASP A 7 -68.78 50.39 39.84
N LEU A 8 -68.29 51.22 40.76
CA LEU A 8 -66.87 51.34 41.09
C LEU A 8 -66.23 49.98 41.42
N THR A 9 -67.03 49.03 41.92
CA THR A 9 -66.66 47.64 42.16
C THR A 9 -66.27 46.89 40.89
N LEU A 10 -66.94 47.12 39.75
CA LEU A 10 -66.58 46.52 38.46
C LEU A 10 -65.21 47.02 37.99
N ALA A 11 -64.97 48.34 38.09
CA ALA A 11 -63.69 48.94 37.75
C ALA A 11 -62.56 48.40 38.64
N LEU A 12 -62.83 48.26 39.95
CA LEU A 12 -61.89 47.66 40.91
C LEU A 12 -61.61 46.18 40.58
N GLN A 13 -62.62 45.39 40.23
CA GLN A 13 -62.48 43.99 39.87
C GLN A 13 -61.66 43.81 38.58
N ILE A 14 -61.88 44.66 37.56
CA ILE A 14 -61.07 44.67 36.33
C ILE A 14 -59.61 45.04 36.67
N GLY A 15 -59.39 46.07 37.49
CA GLY A 15 -58.04 46.45 37.93
C GLY A 15 -57.32 45.31 38.65
N LEU A 16 -58.00 44.65 39.58
CA LEU A 16 -57.45 43.49 40.30
C LEU A 16 -57.16 42.32 39.36
N PHE A 17 -58.06 42.03 38.41
CA PHE A 17 -57.85 41.00 37.40
C PHE A 17 -56.64 41.29 36.51
N LEU A 18 -56.47 42.55 36.06
CA LEU A 18 -55.32 42.95 35.26
C LEU A 18 -54.00 42.86 36.04
N ILE A 19 -53.99 43.27 37.32
CA ILE A 19 -52.82 43.12 38.20
C ILE A 19 -52.50 41.64 38.40
N PHE A 20 -53.51 40.81 38.70
CA PHE A 20 -53.34 39.38 38.86
C PHE A 20 -52.82 38.72 37.57
N MET A 21 -53.41 39.06 36.41
CA MET A 21 -52.96 38.60 35.10
C MET A 21 -51.50 39.00 34.85
N TRP A 22 -51.11 40.24 35.20
CA TRP A 22 -49.74 40.70 35.06
C TRP A 22 -48.76 39.91 35.95
N ILE A 23 -49.13 39.67 37.21
CA ILE A 23 -48.35 38.84 38.14
C ILE A 23 -48.22 37.40 37.60
N MET A 24 -49.33 36.79 37.18
CA MET A 24 -49.34 35.42 36.63
C MET A 24 -48.53 35.31 35.34
N ASN A 25 -48.63 36.29 34.44
CA ASN A 25 -47.82 36.35 33.22
C ASN A 25 -46.33 36.42 33.54
N ARG A 26 -45.95 37.25 34.51
CA ARG A 26 -44.55 37.44 34.91
C ARG A 26 -43.98 36.25 35.71
N MET A 27 -44.80 35.61 36.54
CA MET A 27 -44.39 34.59 37.52
C MET A 27 -44.59 33.15 37.07
N LEU A 28 -45.60 32.85 36.24
CA LEU A 28 -45.91 31.49 35.80
C LEU A 28 -45.74 31.31 34.29
N PHE A 29 -46.46 32.07 33.47
CA PHE A 29 -46.50 31.80 32.01
C PHE A 29 -45.15 32.03 31.33
N ARG A 30 -44.48 33.16 31.60
CA ARG A 30 -43.15 33.45 31.05
C ARG A 30 -42.09 32.41 31.44
N PRO A 31 -41.91 32.04 32.73
CA PRO A 31 -40.90 31.06 33.10
C PRO A 31 -41.22 29.65 32.64
N THR A 32 -42.48 29.20 32.63
CA THR A 32 -42.82 27.86 32.15
C THR A 32 -42.56 27.69 30.65
N LEU A 33 -42.93 28.69 29.83
CA LEU A 33 -42.62 28.70 28.39
C LEU A 33 -41.11 28.68 28.14
N ARG A 34 -40.33 29.49 28.88
CA ARG A 34 -38.86 29.49 28.76
C ARG A 34 -38.24 28.13 29.07
N VAL A 35 -38.71 27.44 30.11
CA VAL A 35 -38.22 26.10 30.47
C VAL A 35 -38.57 25.08 29.39
N LEU A 36 -39.75 25.21 28.77
CA LEU A 36 -40.16 24.32 27.70
C LEU A 36 -39.32 24.53 26.43
N GLU A 37 -39.09 25.78 26.03
CA GLU A 37 -38.20 26.13 24.91
C GLU A 37 -36.76 25.67 25.17
N GLU A 38 -36.26 25.84 26.39
CA GLU A 38 -34.90 25.41 26.75
C GLU A 38 -34.76 23.88 26.68
N ARG A 39 -35.75 23.14 27.19
CA ARG A 39 -35.76 21.66 27.06
C ARG A 39 -35.81 21.22 25.61
N GLU A 40 -36.65 21.86 24.80
CA GLU A 40 -36.77 21.54 23.38
C GLU A 40 -35.46 21.83 22.64
N ARG A 41 -34.82 22.98 22.90
CA ARG A 41 -33.48 23.30 22.34
C ARG A 41 -32.41 22.32 22.77
N GLN A 42 -32.39 21.91 24.05
CA GLN A 42 -31.40 20.95 24.55
C GLN A 42 -31.59 19.58 23.91
N ILE A 43 -32.83 19.10 23.78
CA ILE A 43 -33.13 17.78 23.19
C ILE A 43 -32.84 17.80 21.69
N GLN A 44 -33.32 18.81 20.96
CA GLN A 44 -33.07 18.93 19.52
C GLN A 44 -31.57 19.13 19.24
N GLY A 45 -30.89 19.97 20.03
CA GLY A 45 -29.46 20.20 19.91
C GLY A 45 -28.62 18.96 20.25
N ALA A 46 -29.01 18.17 21.26
CA ALA A 46 -28.34 16.91 21.57
C ALA A 46 -28.54 15.86 20.47
N ARG A 47 -29.75 15.76 19.90
CA ARG A 47 -30.03 14.87 18.76
C ARG A 47 -29.21 15.27 17.53
N GLY A 48 -29.21 16.55 17.16
CA GLY A 48 -28.42 17.03 16.01
C GLY A 48 -26.91 16.80 16.20
N LYS A 49 -26.38 16.97 17.42
CA LYS A 49 -24.98 16.63 17.72
C LYS A 49 -24.69 15.12 17.61
N ALA A 50 -25.63 14.28 18.04
CA ALA A 50 -25.48 12.83 17.92
C ALA A 50 -25.48 12.38 16.45
N GLU A 51 -26.38 12.94 15.64
CA GLU A 51 -26.45 12.69 14.19
C GLU A 51 -25.18 13.17 13.46
N ASP A 52 -24.69 14.38 13.74
CA ASP A 52 -23.44 14.89 13.18
C ASP A 52 -22.23 14.04 13.60
N LEU A 53 -22.16 13.62 14.86
CA LEU A 53 -21.11 12.74 15.34
C LEU A 53 -21.16 11.38 14.62
N GLN A 54 -22.34 10.80 14.46
CA GLN A 54 -22.50 9.54 13.76
C GLN A 54 -22.10 9.64 12.28
N ALA A 55 -22.52 10.70 11.59
CA ALA A 55 -22.12 10.97 10.21
C ALA A 55 -20.59 11.14 10.07
N ARG A 56 -19.94 11.83 11.03
CA ARG A 56 -18.47 11.97 11.06
C ARG A 56 -17.77 10.64 11.29
N VAL A 57 -18.29 9.80 12.18
CA VAL A 57 -17.74 8.46 12.44
C VAL A 57 -17.86 7.59 11.19
N GLU A 58 -19.02 7.56 10.54
CA GLU A 58 -19.23 6.81 9.30
C GLU A 58 -18.29 7.30 8.17
N ALA A 59 -18.15 8.62 8.01
CA ALA A 59 -17.23 9.20 7.05
C ALA A 59 -15.76 8.85 7.36
N ALA A 60 -15.36 8.87 8.64
CA ALA A 60 -14.01 8.50 9.07
C ALA A 60 -13.73 7.02 8.80
N MET A 61 -14.68 6.14 9.11
CA MET A 61 -14.58 4.70 8.84
C MET A 61 -14.50 4.41 7.34
N SER A 62 -15.28 5.10 6.52
CA SER A 62 -15.24 5.00 5.06
C SER A 62 -13.87 5.40 4.51
N ARG A 63 -13.35 6.58 4.92
CA ARG A 63 -12.02 7.06 4.51
C ARG A 63 -10.91 6.11 4.96
N TYR A 64 -11.01 5.56 6.17
CA TYR A 64 -10.04 4.57 6.65
C TYR A 64 -10.09 3.28 5.83
N GLY A 65 -11.29 2.79 5.49
CA GLY A 65 -11.45 1.62 4.62
C GLY A 65 -10.91 1.85 3.20
N GLU A 66 -11.05 3.07 2.67
CA GLU A 66 -10.46 3.47 1.39
C GLU A 66 -8.94 3.53 1.45
N SER A 67 -8.36 4.17 2.46
CA SER A 67 -6.89 4.28 2.57
C SER A 67 -6.21 2.92 2.75
N ILE A 68 -6.82 1.99 3.49
CA ILE A 68 -6.31 0.62 3.61
C ILE A 68 -6.38 -0.12 2.27
N ARG A 69 -7.47 0.05 1.49
CA ARG A 69 -7.59 -0.55 0.16
C ARG A 69 -6.55 0.02 -0.80
N GLU A 70 -6.37 1.34 -0.81
CA GLU A 70 -5.35 2.01 -1.62
C GLU A 70 -3.94 1.55 -1.25
N ALA A 71 -3.59 1.52 0.04
CA ALA A 71 -2.30 1.04 0.50
C ALA A 71 -2.04 -0.42 0.10
N ARG A 72 -3.05 -1.29 0.15
CA ARG A 72 -2.96 -2.67 -0.33
C ARG A 72 -2.73 -2.75 -1.84
N MET A 73 -3.46 -1.97 -2.63
CA MET A 73 -3.29 -1.95 -4.08
C MET A 73 -1.89 -1.47 -4.47
N THR A 74 -1.44 -0.36 -3.89
CA THR A 74 -0.09 0.17 -4.12
C THR A 74 0.97 -0.83 -3.69
N GLY A 75 0.79 -1.48 -2.53
CA GLY A 75 1.70 -2.52 -2.05
C GLY A 75 1.81 -3.72 -3.01
N GLU A 76 0.69 -4.22 -3.54
CA GLU A 76 0.71 -5.30 -4.52
C GLU A 76 1.34 -4.88 -5.86
N VAL A 77 1.10 -3.65 -6.31
CA VAL A 77 1.74 -3.11 -7.52
C VAL A 77 3.25 -3.06 -7.37
N GLU A 78 3.75 -2.52 -6.25
CA GLU A 78 5.17 -2.46 -5.94
C GLU A 78 5.76 -3.87 -5.81
N ARG A 79 5.07 -4.80 -5.13
CA ARG A 79 5.48 -6.21 -5.03
C ARG A 79 5.62 -6.84 -6.42
N MET A 80 4.63 -6.66 -7.29
CA MET A 80 4.68 -7.16 -8.65
C MET A 80 5.80 -6.53 -9.47
N ARG A 81 6.11 -5.24 -9.24
CA ARG A 81 7.26 -4.58 -9.88
C ARG A 81 8.57 -5.25 -9.45
N PHE A 82 8.80 -5.39 -8.15
CA PHE A 82 10.00 -6.04 -7.62
C PHE A 82 10.16 -7.48 -8.09
N VAL A 83 9.07 -8.26 -8.14
CA VAL A 83 9.11 -9.63 -8.66
C VAL A 83 9.50 -9.65 -10.13
N ARG A 84 8.94 -8.76 -10.97
CA ARG A 84 9.31 -8.68 -12.38
C ARG A 84 10.76 -8.25 -12.58
N GLU A 85 11.23 -7.27 -11.83
CA GLU A 85 12.63 -6.83 -11.86
C GLU A 85 13.57 -7.97 -11.44
N ALA A 86 13.24 -8.69 -10.36
CA ALA A 86 14.02 -9.83 -9.91
C ALA A 86 14.07 -10.97 -10.94
N MET A 87 12.94 -11.29 -11.59
CA MET A 87 12.89 -12.29 -12.66
C MET A 87 13.73 -11.87 -13.87
N GLY A 88 13.67 -10.59 -14.27
CA GLY A 88 14.49 -10.08 -15.38
C GLY A 88 15.99 -10.11 -15.06
N GLU A 89 16.36 -9.79 -13.82
CA GLU A 89 17.75 -9.85 -13.37
C GLU A 89 18.25 -11.29 -13.25
N GLU A 90 17.43 -12.22 -12.75
CA GLU A 90 17.73 -13.65 -12.72
C GLU A 90 17.99 -14.18 -14.13
N GLU A 91 17.12 -13.83 -15.09
CA GLU A 91 17.28 -14.22 -16.50
C GLU A 91 18.57 -13.64 -17.09
N ARG A 92 18.89 -12.36 -16.81
CA ARG A 92 20.13 -11.71 -17.25
C ARG A 92 21.36 -12.45 -16.71
N ILE A 93 21.41 -12.71 -15.40
CA ILE A 93 22.52 -13.42 -14.75
C ILE A 93 22.67 -14.84 -15.31
N ALA A 94 21.55 -15.55 -15.48
CA ALA A 94 21.57 -16.90 -16.07
C ALA A 94 22.09 -16.90 -17.50
N ASN A 95 21.68 -15.95 -18.33
CA ASN A 95 22.13 -15.81 -19.71
C ASN A 95 23.62 -15.43 -19.80
N GLU A 96 24.10 -14.53 -18.94
CA GLU A 96 25.53 -14.22 -18.84
C GLU A 96 26.36 -15.41 -18.36
N GLY A 97 25.84 -16.19 -17.40
CA GLY A 97 26.45 -17.43 -16.96
C GLY A 97 26.59 -18.44 -18.10
N ARG A 98 25.52 -18.63 -18.88
CA ARG A 98 25.52 -19.51 -20.07
C ARG A 98 26.50 -19.02 -21.13
N ALA A 99 26.52 -17.72 -21.44
CA ALA A 99 27.43 -17.14 -22.42
C ALA A 99 28.90 -17.36 -22.03
N ARG A 100 29.25 -17.09 -20.76
CA ARG A 100 30.60 -17.34 -20.22
C ARG A 100 30.98 -18.83 -20.26
N ALA A 101 30.04 -19.73 -19.98
CA ALA A 101 30.28 -21.16 -20.05
C ALA A 101 30.56 -21.62 -21.49
N VAL A 102 29.79 -21.14 -22.47
CA VAL A 102 30.00 -21.43 -23.90
C VAL A 102 31.35 -20.91 -24.37
N GLU A 103 31.71 -19.67 -24.02
CA GLU A 103 33.01 -19.09 -24.35
C GLU A 103 34.16 -19.90 -23.73
N THR A 104 34.02 -20.28 -22.45
CA THR A 104 35.01 -21.09 -21.74
C THR A 104 35.19 -22.45 -22.40
N MET A 105 34.10 -23.13 -22.78
CA MET A 105 34.18 -24.41 -23.49
C MET A 105 34.83 -24.28 -24.86
N LYS A 106 34.53 -23.22 -25.61
CA LYS A 106 35.19 -22.96 -26.90
C LYS A 106 36.70 -22.79 -26.71
N ARG A 107 37.12 -22.00 -25.71
CA ARG A 107 38.55 -21.79 -25.39
C ARG A 107 39.24 -23.10 -24.97
N ILE A 108 38.57 -23.94 -24.18
CA ILE A 108 39.10 -25.26 -23.80
C ILE A 108 39.27 -26.14 -25.04
N GLN A 109 38.28 -26.21 -25.93
CA GLN A 109 38.38 -27.00 -27.16
C GLN A 109 39.52 -26.53 -28.06
N GLU A 110 39.69 -25.21 -28.23
CA GLU A 110 40.80 -24.63 -28.99
C GLU A 110 42.16 -24.96 -28.38
N ASN A 111 42.28 -24.91 -27.04
CA ASN A 111 43.52 -25.27 -26.35
C ASN A 111 43.84 -26.76 -26.47
N VAL A 112 42.85 -27.63 -26.29
CA VAL A 112 43.00 -29.09 -26.46
C VAL A 112 43.43 -29.43 -27.89
N ALA A 113 42.81 -28.81 -28.91
CA ALA A 113 43.20 -29.01 -30.29
C ALA A 113 44.65 -28.58 -30.57
N ARG A 114 45.07 -27.46 -29.97
CA ARG A 114 46.45 -26.94 -30.07
C ARG A 114 47.45 -27.89 -29.42
N GLU A 115 47.19 -28.32 -28.19
CA GLU A 115 48.04 -29.26 -27.45
C GLU A 115 48.14 -30.61 -28.15
N ALA A 116 47.03 -31.13 -28.68
CA ALA A 116 47.03 -32.36 -29.46
C ALA A 116 47.90 -32.26 -30.74
N GLY A 117 47.87 -31.10 -31.42
CA GLY A 117 48.74 -30.84 -32.58
C GLY A 117 50.22 -30.79 -32.23
N ILE A 118 50.57 -30.14 -31.10
CA ILE A 118 51.95 -30.10 -30.59
C ILE A 118 52.43 -31.52 -30.25
N ALA A 119 51.66 -32.24 -29.44
CA ALA A 119 51.99 -33.60 -29.03
C ALA A 119 52.16 -34.55 -30.22
N ARG A 120 51.34 -34.40 -31.27
CA ARG A 120 51.46 -35.21 -32.49
C ARG A 120 52.74 -34.91 -33.27
N THR A 121 53.13 -33.64 -33.36
CA THR A 121 54.37 -33.23 -34.01
C THR A 121 55.59 -33.76 -33.25
N GLU A 122 55.57 -33.69 -31.92
CA GLU A 122 56.63 -34.26 -31.07
C GLU A 122 56.72 -35.80 -31.19
N LEU A 123 55.57 -36.48 -31.22
CA LEU A 123 55.50 -37.93 -31.43
C LEU A 123 56.07 -38.33 -32.79
N ASP A 124 55.74 -37.61 -33.86
CA ASP A 124 56.28 -37.89 -35.20
C ASP A 124 57.81 -37.68 -35.25
N ALA A 125 58.33 -36.66 -34.58
CA ALA A 125 59.77 -36.42 -34.47
C ALA A 125 60.46 -37.57 -33.72
N LYS A 126 59.93 -37.97 -32.56
CA LYS A 126 60.45 -39.12 -31.77
C LYS A 126 60.32 -40.44 -32.52
N ALA A 127 59.25 -40.64 -33.28
CA ALA A 127 59.05 -41.84 -34.08
C ALA A 127 60.12 -41.96 -35.18
N ARG A 128 60.49 -40.84 -35.84
CA ARG A 128 61.60 -40.82 -36.81
C ARG A 128 62.95 -41.11 -36.16
N GLU A 129 63.20 -40.56 -34.98
CA GLU A 129 64.41 -40.83 -34.19
C GLU A 129 64.52 -42.31 -33.82
N PHE A 130 63.44 -42.90 -33.29
CA PHE A 130 63.40 -44.33 -32.96
C PHE A 130 63.54 -45.21 -34.21
N ALA A 131 62.92 -44.84 -35.35
CA ALA A 131 63.07 -45.58 -36.59
C ALA A 131 64.53 -45.58 -37.09
N ALA A 132 65.23 -44.45 -36.98
CA ALA A 132 66.65 -44.37 -37.32
C ALA A 132 67.51 -45.25 -36.41
N LEU A 133 67.29 -45.20 -35.10
CA LEU A 133 67.99 -46.04 -34.12
C LEU A 133 67.76 -47.55 -34.38
N ILE A 134 66.52 -47.94 -34.69
CA ILE A 134 66.20 -49.34 -35.02
C ILE A 134 66.88 -49.75 -36.34
N ALA A 135 66.86 -48.88 -37.37
CA ALA A 135 67.50 -49.17 -38.65
C ALA A 135 69.02 -49.35 -38.48
N GLU A 136 69.67 -48.51 -37.67
CA GLU A 136 71.09 -48.59 -37.35
C GLU A 136 71.44 -49.89 -36.60
N GLN A 137 70.63 -50.28 -35.60
CA GLN A 137 70.82 -51.52 -34.85
C GLN A 137 70.64 -52.78 -35.71
N VAL A 138 69.69 -52.76 -36.67
CA VAL A 138 69.41 -53.90 -37.56
C VAL A 138 70.44 -53.99 -38.70
N LEU A 139 70.94 -52.86 -39.22
CA LEU A 139 71.89 -52.82 -40.34
C LEU A 139 73.36 -52.89 -39.90
N GLY A 140 73.66 -52.74 -38.61
CA GLY A 140 75.02 -52.87 -38.05
C GLY A 140 76.02 -51.79 -38.52
N ARG A 141 75.52 -50.70 -39.11
CA ARG A 141 76.28 -49.52 -39.53
C ARG A 141 75.40 -48.29 -39.54
N SER A 142 75.98 -47.13 -39.29
CA SER A 142 75.28 -45.85 -39.28
C SER A 142 74.68 -45.53 -40.64
N VAL A 143 73.38 -45.23 -40.66
CA VAL A 143 72.65 -44.81 -41.86
C VAL A 143 72.38 -43.32 -41.70
N SER A 144 73.16 -42.51 -42.43
CA SER A 144 72.96 -41.05 -42.54
C SER A 144 71.87 -40.69 -43.52
#